data_AF-A0A066YR39-F1
#
_entry.id   AF-A0A066YR39-F1
#
_cell.length_a   1.000
_cell.length_b   1.000
_cell.length_c   1.000
_cell.angle_alpha   90.00
_cell.angle_beta   90.00
_cell.angle_gamma   90.00
#
_symmetry.space_group_name_H-M   'P 1'
#
loop_
_entity.id
_entity.type
_entity.pdbx_description
1 polymer ?
#
loop_
_entity_poly.entity_id
_entity_poly.type
_entity_poly.pdbx_seq_one_letter_code
_entity_poly.pdbx_strand_id
1 'polypeptide(L)'
;MDMSAGEPAHYKPPPCPPAVESNTRIEITDTDELRIRMQVYKDLITFFAIMQMVWDDGEWKEVARIDCCHSTIHRHQFVLPDGRDIHDHQLIVEIPPDGGERWSVVNDGYHKALAVMYEEWETNVQRWRDGR
;
A
#
# COMPACT_ATOMS: atom_id res chain seq x y z
N MET A 1 32.27 -22.63 16.69
CA MET A 1 31.00 -21.97 17.03
C MET A 1 30.56 -21.25 15.78
N ASP A 2 29.58 -21.82 15.11
CA ASP A 2 28.99 -21.25 13.90
C ASP A 2 28.12 -20.07 14.34
N MET A 3 28.56 -18.85 14.04
CA MET A 3 27.72 -17.67 14.19
C MET A 3 26.86 -17.61 12.94
N SER A 4 25.78 -18.37 12.93
CA SER A 4 24.70 -18.14 11.98
C SER A 4 24.21 -16.72 12.24
N ALA A 5 24.61 -15.78 11.38
CA ALA A 5 24.02 -14.46 11.31
C ALA A 5 22.49 -14.68 11.22
N GLY A 6 21.77 -14.31 12.27
CA GLY A 6 20.32 -14.42 12.27
C GLY A 6 19.78 -13.68 11.05
N GLU A 7 18.78 -14.26 10.38
CA GLU A 7 18.08 -13.57 9.29
C GLU A 7 17.73 -12.14 9.74
N PRO A 8 17.89 -11.12 8.87
CA PRO A 8 17.58 -9.76 9.24
C PRO A 8 16.15 -9.71 9.80
N ALA A 9 16.00 -9.13 10.98
CA ALA A 9 14.69 -8.97 11.58
C ALA A 9 13.80 -8.20 10.58
N HIS A 10 12.62 -8.73 10.29
CA HIS A 10 11.64 -8.09 9.41
C HIS A 10 10.50 -7.52 10.24
N TYR A 11 10.01 -6.37 9.82
CA TYR A 11 8.75 -5.86 10.33
C TYR A 11 7.63 -6.89 10.10
N LYS A 12 6.91 -7.22 11.16
CA LYS A 12 5.69 -8.00 11.09
C LYS A 12 4.58 -7.20 11.77
N PRO A 13 3.45 -6.95 11.09
CA PRO A 13 2.30 -6.43 11.78
C PRO A 13 1.91 -7.38 12.93
N PRO A 14 1.29 -6.88 14.01
CA PRO A 14 0.78 -7.74 15.07
C PRO A 14 -0.19 -8.76 14.48
N PRO A 15 -0.34 -9.96 15.07
CA PRO A 15 -1.32 -10.92 14.58
C PRO A 15 -2.75 -10.36 14.71
N CYS A 16 -3.61 -10.74 13.77
CA CYS A 16 -5.05 -10.57 13.85
C CYS A 16 -5.65 -11.93 14.26
N PRO A 17 -6.34 -12.06 15.41
CA PRO A 17 -6.51 -11.09 16.52
C PRO A 17 -5.22 -10.94 17.35
N PRO A 18 -5.06 -9.83 18.13
CA PRO A 18 -6.08 -8.88 18.59
C PRO A 18 -6.29 -7.63 17.70
N ALA A 19 -5.62 -7.51 16.56
CA ALA A 19 -5.83 -6.37 15.68
C ALA A 19 -7.20 -6.41 14.97
N VAL A 20 -7.67 -5.26 14.49
CA VAL A 20 -8.91 -5.13 13.71
C VAL A 20 -8.56 -4.86 12.26
N GLU A 21 -9.11 -5.64 11.34
CA GLU A 21 -8.99 -5.40 9.90
C GLU A 21 -10.21 -4.65 9.36
N SER A 22 -9.98 -3.73 8.42
CA SER A 22 -11.02 -3.08 7.66
C SER A 22 -10.69 -3.04 6.17
N ASN A 23 -11.75 -3.03 5.37
CA ASN A 23 -11.68 -2.84 3.92
C ASN A 23 -12.75 -1.82 3.54
N THR A 24 -12.29 -0.65 3.09
CA THR A 24 -13.14 0.48 2.75
C THR A 24 -13.04 0.76 1.26
N ARG A 25 -14.21 0.91 0.64
CA ARG A 25 -14.37 1.33 -0.75
C ARG A 25 -14.88 2.78 -0.75
N ILE A 26 -14.18 3.66 -1.46
CA ILE A 26 -14.58 5.05 -1.68
C ILE A 26 -14.81 5.21 -3.18
N GLU A 27 -16.07 5.33 -3.55
CA GLU A 27 -16.46 5.57 -4.94
C GLU A 27 -16.12 7.02 -5.31
N ILE A 28 -15.40 7.21 -6.42
CA ILE A 28 -15.04 8.53 -6.95
C ILE A 28 -15.95 8.85 -8.14
N THR A 29 -16.12 7.88 -9.04
CA THR A 29 -17.06 7.90 -10.17
C THR A 29 -17.66 6.49 -10.33
N ASP A 30 -18.56 6.31 -11.30
CA ASP A 30 -19.11 4.99 -11.64
C ASP A 30 -18.04 4.00 -12.13
N THR A 31 -16.90 4.49 -12.60
CA THR A 31 -15.81 3.67 -13.14
C THR A 31 -14.52 3.76 -12.34
N ASP A 32 -14.43 4.59 -11.31
CA ASP A 32 -13.17 4.82 -10.62
C ASP A 32 -13.38 4.84 -9.08
N GLU A 33 -12.54 4.13 -8.32
CA GLU A 33 -12.68 4.00 -6.87
C GLU A 33 -11.34 3.84 -6.11
N LEU A 34 -11.29 4.35 -4.89
CA LEU A 34 -10.20 4.09 -3.97
C LEU A 34 -10.57 2.90 -3.08
N ARG A 35 -9.69 1.89 -3.01
CA ARG A 35 -9.79 0.79 -2.05
C ARG A 35 -8.74 0.95 -0.97
N ILE A 36 -9.15 0.88 0.28
CA ILE A 36 -8.26 0.97 1.44
C ILE A 36 -8.43 -0.31 2.25
N ARG A 37 -7.35 -1.08 2.36
CA ARG A 37 -7.24 -2.17 3.33
C ARG A 37 -6.36 -1.68 4.47
N MET A 38 -6.75 -1.94 5.71
CA MET A 38 -5.89 -1.61 6.85
C MET A 38 -6.10 -2.54 8.04
N GLN A 39 -5.09 -2.54 8.90
CA GLN A 39 -5.10 -3.23 10.18
C GLN A 39 -4.74 -2.23 11.29
N VAL A 40 -5.58 -2.16 12.31
CA VAL A 40 -5.39 -1.27 13.47
C VAL A 40 -5.10 -2.08 14.72
N TYR A 41 -4.08 -1.69 15.46
CA TYR A 41 -3.73 -2.24 16.77
C TYR A 41 -3.31 -1.14 17.72
N LYS A 42 -3.91 -1.08 18.92
CA LYS A 42 -3.69 -0.01 19.92
C LYS A 42 -3.79 1.39 19.30
N ASP A 43 -4.86 1.63 18.55
CA ASP A 43 -5.16 2.89 17.86
C ASP A 43 -4.13 3.33 16.81
N LEU A 44 -3.19 2.46 16.45
CA LEU A 44 -2.21 2.70 15.40
C LEU A 44 -2.47 1.80 14.19
N ILE A 45 -2.32 2.36 13.00
CA ILE A 45 -2.30 1.58 11.76
C ILE A 45 -0.99 0.80 11.73
N THR A 46 -1.10 -0.51 11.59
CA THR A 46 0.04 -1.45 11.58
C THR A 46 0.17 -2.18 10.24
N PHE A 47 -0.87 -2.14 9.42
CA PHE A 47 -0.81 -2.53 8.03
C PHE A 47 -1.76 -1.65 7.23
N PHE A 48 -1.38 -1.31 5.99
CA PHE A 48 -2.29 -0.71 5.02
C PHE A 48 -1.89 -1.06 3.60
N ALA A 49 -2.89 -1.00 2.72
CA ALA A 49 -2.74 -0.91 1.27
C ALA A 49 -3.81 0.03 0.74
N ILE A 50 -3.39 1.03 -0.03
CA ILE A 50 -4.27 2.01 -0.68
C ILE A 50 -4.13 1.81 -2.17
N MET A 51 -5.22 1.44 -2.84
CA MET A 51 -5.25 1.12 -4.26
C MET A 51 -6.18 2.08 -5.01
N GLN A 52 -5.67 2.64 -6.09
CA GLN A 52 -6.49 3.30 -7.12
C GLN A 52 -7.00 2.24 -8.07
N MET A 53 -8.31 2.14 -8.23
CA MET A 53 -8.96 1.15 -9.07
C MET A 53 -9.77 1.83 -10.17
N VAL A 54 -9.77 1.24 -11.36
CA VAL A 54 -10.63 1.64 -12.47
C VAL A 54 -11.39 0.44 -13.01
N TRP A 55 -12.62 0.65 -13.46
CA TRP A 55 -13.44 -0.35 -14.13
C TRP A 55 -13.08 -0.34 -15.61
N ASP A 56 -12.46 -1.41 -16.07
CA ASP A 56 -11.95 -1.56 -17.43
C ASP A 56 -12.14 -3.01 -17.89
N ASP A 57 -12.60 -3.19 -19.12
CA ASP A 57 -12.93 -4.50 -19.71
C ASP A 57 -13.80 -5.42 -18.82
N GLY A 58 -14.77 -4.83 -18.11
CA GLY A 58 -15.72 -5.58 -17.28
C GLY A 58 -15.17 -6.06 -15.93
N GLU A 59 -14.00 -5.57 -15.51
CA GLU A 59 -13.42 -5.87 -14.20
C GLU A 59 -12.71 -4.65 -13.58
N TRP A 60 -12.49 -4.71 -12.27
CA TRP A 60 -11.72 -3.68 -11.56
C TRP A 60 -10.21 -3.93 -11.71
N LYS A 61 -9.50 -2.97 -12.29
CA LYS A 61 -8.05 -2.99 -12.47
C LYS A 61 -7.37 -2.05 -11.49
N GLU A 62 -6.28 -2.52 -10.89
CA GLU A 62 -5.42 -1.71 -10.02
C GLU A 62 -4.49 -0.86 -10.89
N VAL A 63 -4.54 0.46 -10.71
CA VAL A 63 -3.75 1.44 -11.49
C VAL A 63 -2.47 1.83 -10.77
N ALA A 64 -2.58 2.01 -9.45
CA ALA A 64 -1.49 2.36 -8.57
C ALA A 64 -1.80 1.84 -7.18
N ARG A 65 -0.75 1.53 -6.42
CA ARG A 65 -0.87 1.15 -5.01
C ARG A 65 0.26 1.75 -4.20
N ILE A 66 -0.06 2.17 -2.98
CA ILE A 66 0.93 2.33 -1.91
C ILE A 66 0.52 1.42 -0.77
N ASP A 67 1.42 0.52 -0.39
CA ASP A 67 1.21 -0.42 0.70
C ASP A 67 2.45 -0.56 1.57
N CYS A 68 2.26 -1.14 2.75
CA CYS A 68 3.35 -1.45 3.65
C CYS A 68 3.57 -2.97 3.73
N CYS A 69 4.50 -3.47 2.91
CA CYS A 69 4.95 -4.86 2.97
C CYS A 69 6.48 -4.95 2.88
N HIS A 70 7.02 -6.13 3.20
CA HIS A 70 8.47 -6.39 3.19
C HIS A 70 9.32 -5.42 4.03
N SER A 71 8.81 -4.95 5.17
CA SER A 71 9.48 -3.96 6.02
C SER A 71 9.70 -2.60 5.36
N THR A 72 8.88 -2.26 4.37
CA THR A 72 8.94 -0.98 3.67
C THR A 72 7.53 -0.49 3.42
N ILE A 73 7.40 0.81 3.18
CA ILE A 73 6.28 1.40 2.47
C ILE A 73 6.79 1.72 1.09
N HIS A 74 6.10 1.27 0.06
CA HIS A 74 6.52 1.47 -1.32
C HIS A 74 5.32 1.66 -2.23
N ARG A 75 5.63 2.20 -3.41
CA ARG A 75 4.69 2.44 -4.47
C ARG A 75 4.82 1.37 -5.55
N HIS A 76 3.67 0.92 -6.02
CA HIS A 76 3.50 0.19 -7.26
C HIS A 76 2.76 1.05 -8.27
N GLN A 77 3.09 0.87 -9.54
CA GLN A 77 2.47 1.58 -10.63
C GLN A 77 2.22 0.61 -11.78
N PHE A 78 0.97 0.33 -12.08
CA PHE A 78 0.62 -0.72 -13.03
C PHE A 78 0.33 -0.12 -14.42
N VAL A 79 0.56 -0.87 -15.49
CA VAL A 79 0.22 -0.42 -16.86
C VAL A 79 -0.57 -1.47 -17.62
N LEU A 80 -1.35 -1.02 -18.61
CA LEU A 80 -1.99 -1.89 -19.58
C LEU A 80 -0.97 -2.53 -20.55
N PRO A 81 -1.33 -3.66 -21.19
CA PRO A 81 -2.56 -4.43 -20.99
C PRO A 81 -2.43 -5.53 -19.91
N ASP A 82 -1.21 -5.84 -19.49
CA ASP A 82 -0.88 -7.01 -18.67
C ASP A 82 -0.87 -6.71 -17.16
N GLY A 83 -1.07 -5.45 -16.76
CA GLY A 83 -1.03 -5.04 -15.35
C GLY A 83 0.38 -5.13 -14.77
N ARG A 84 1.44 -5.09 -15.60
CA ARG A 84 2.81 -5.10 -15.10
C ARG A 84 3.09 -3.88 -14.23
N ASP A 85 3.82 -4.08 -13.15
CA ASP A 85 4.30 -2.98 -12.31
C ASP A 85 5.59 -2.38 -12.92
N ILE A 86 5.53 -1.11 -13.29
CA ILE A 86 6.66 -0.39 -13.90
C ILE A 86 7.57 0.27 -12.85
N HIS A 87 7.16 0.31 -11.59
CA HIS A 87 7.97 0.86 -10.51
C HIS A 87 8.62 -0.20 -9.63
N ASP A 88 8.23 -1.47 -9.76
CA ASP A 88 8.72 -2.64 -9.01
C ASP A 88 9.23 -2.25 -7.61
N HIS A 89 8.30 -1.92 -6.74
CA HIS A 89 8.58 -1.51 -5.36
C HIS A 89 9.43 -0.23 -5.24
N GLN A 90 8.91 0.90 -5.73
CA GLN A 90 9.57 2.18 -5.47
C GLN A 90 9.48 2.52 -3.96
N LEU A 91 10.60 2.34 -3.27
CA LEU A 91 10.73 2.58 -1.84
C LEU A 91 10.35 4.03 -1.47
N ILE A 92 9.43 4.18 -0.51
CA ILE A 92 9.08 5.46 0.11
C ILE A 92 9.77 5.59 1.46
N VAL A 93 9.65 4.56 2.31
CA VAL A 93 10.28 4.54 3.64
C VAL A 93 10.54 3.11 4.10
N GLU A 94 11.63 2.91 4.82
CA GLU A 94 11.91 1.65 5.54
C GLU A 94 11.19 1.64 6.90
N ILE A 95 10.66 0.48 7.27
CA ILE A 95 9.99 0.26 8.55
C ILE A 95 10.97 -0.44 9.48
N PRO A 96 11.30 0.14 10.64
CA PRO A 96 12.14 -0.53 11.62
C PRO A 96 11.58 -1.90 12.02
N PRO A 97 12.43 -2.93 12.15
CA PRO A 97 11.94 -4.29 12.40
C PRO A 97 11.43 -4.47 13.84
N ASP A 98 12.01 -3.75 14.79
CA ASP A 98 11.67 -3.80 16.21
C ASP A 98 11.58 -2.39 16.84
N GLY A 99 11.26 -2.34 18.14
CA GLY A 99 11.07 -1.09 18.88
C GLY A 99 9.66 -0.50 18.81
N GLY A 100 9.49 0.64 19.49
CA GLY A 100 8.21 1.33 19.63
C GLY A 100 7.80 2.19 18.43
N GLU A 101 8.77 2.62 17.61
CA GLU A 101 8.54 3.61 16.55
C GLU A 101 7.96 3.03 15.26
N ARG A 102 8.11 1.72 15.01
CA ARG A 102 7.68 1.08 13.74
C ARG A 102 6.21 1.26 13.40
N TRP A 103 5.32 1.21 14.39
CA TRP A 103 3.89 1.42 14.16
C TRP A 103 3.58 2.89 13.90
N SER A 104 4.31 3.80 14.52
CA SER A 104 4.22 5.24 14.21
C SER A 104 4.68 5.51 12.77
N VAL A 105 5.75 4.86 12.30
CA VAL A 105 6.21 4.95 10.90
C VAL A 105 5.12 4.48 9.94
N VAL A 106 4.48 3.32 10.21
CA VAL A 106 3.37 2.83 9.37
C VAL A 106 2.17 3.77 9.43
N ASN A 107 1.81 4.27 10.61
CA ASN A 107 0.69 5.18 10.79
C ASN A 107 0.88 6.52 10.06
N ASP A 108 2.03 7.15 10.21
CA ASP A 108 2.35 8.39 9.50
C ASP A 108 2.49 8.15 7.99
N GLY A 109 3.05 7.00 7.62
CA GLY A 109 3.14 6.53 6.25
C GLY A 109 1.78 6.38 5.59
N TYR A 110 0.78 5.85 6.30
CA TYR A 110 -0.59 5.77 5.81
C TYR A 110 -1.16 7.15 5.48
N HIS A 111 -1.02 8.12 6.39
CA HIS A 111 -1.58 9.47 6.16
C HIS A 111 -0.92 10.17 4.96
N LYS A 112 0.39 10.03 4.82
CA LYS A 112 1.14 10.55 3.67
C LYS A 112 0.74 9.83 2.37
N ALA A 113 0.68 8.50 2.40
CA ALA A 113 0.27 7.70 1.25
C ALA A 113 -1.14 8.03 0.81
N LEU A 114 -2.08 8.20 1.75
CA LEU A 114 -3.46 8.58 1.43
C LEU A 114 -3.52 9.94 0.74
N ALA A 115 -2.80 10.94 1.25
CA ALA A 115 -2.71 12.25 0.60
C ALA A 115 -2.15 12.14 -0.84
N VAL A 116 -1.03 11.42 -1.03
CA VAL A 116 -0.44 11.18 -2.35
C VAL A 116 -1.42 10.48 -3.30
N MET A 117 -2.12 9.44 -2.83
CA MET A 117 -3.07 8.70 -3.67
C MET A 117 -4.33 9.52 -4.02
N TYR A 118 -4.66 10.55 -3.24
CA TYR A 118 -5.69 11.52 -3.64
C TYR A 118 -5.14 12.57 -4.61
N GLU A 119 -3.99 13.16 -4.31
CA GLU A 119 -3.39 14.23 -5.12
C GLU A 119 -2.99 13.75 -6.53
N GLU A 120 -2.47 12.53 -6.64
CA GLU A 120 -2.00 11.98 -7.91
C GLU A 120 -3.06 11.16 -8.66
N TRP A 121 -4.31 11.14 -8.17
CA TRP A 121 -5.41 10.36 -8.73
C TRP A 121 -5.55 10.51 -10.24
N GLU A 122 -5.82 11.74 -10.70
CA GLU A 122 -6.08 12.02 -12.11
C GLU A 122 -4.87 11.69 -12.99
N THR A 123 -3.66 11.96 -12.49
CA THR A 123 -2.42 11.69 -13.22
C THR A 123 -2.22 10.19 -13.44
N ASN A 124 -2.44 9.38 -12.40
CA ASN A 124 -2.27 7.94 -12.48
C ASN A 124 -3.31 7.28 -13.39
N VAL A 125 -4.57 7.71 -13.29
CA VAL A 125 -5.67 7.22 -14.14
C VAL A 125 -5.47 7.63 -15.60
N GLN A 126 -5.09 8.89 -15.86
CA GLN A 126 -4.83 9.35 -17.23
C GLN A 126 -3.69 8.57 -17.87
N ARG A 127 -2.59 8.36 -17.12
CA ARG A 127 -1.46 7.53 -17.57
C ARG A 127 -1.89 6.11 -17.92
N TRP A 128 -2.72 5.48 -17.08
CA TRP A 128 -3.29 4.16 -17.36
C TRP A 128 -4.11 4.15 -18.65
N ARG A 129 -5.04 5.09 -18.82
CA ARG A 129 -5.91 5.22 -20.00
C ARG A 129 -5.11 5.49 -21.28
N ASP A 130 -3.98 6.19 -21.17
CA ASP A 130 -3.07 6.45 -22.29
C ASP A 130 -2.12 5.27 -22.60
N GLY A 131 -2.11 4.21 -21.78
CA GLY A 131 -1.23 3.07 -21.94
C GLY A 131 0.25 3.40 -21.73
N ARG A 132 0.57 4.36 -20.85
CA ARG A 132 1.92 4.88 -20.60
C ARG A 132 2.59 4.34 -19.34
#